data_AF-A0A542FY97-F1
#
_entry.id   AF-A0A542FY97-F1
#
_cell.length_a   1.000
_cell.length_b   1.000
_cell.length_c   1.000
_cell.angle_alpha   90.00
_cell.angle_beta   90.00
_cell.angle_gamma   90.00
#
_symmetry.space_group_name_H-M   'P 1'
#
loop_
_entity.id
_entity.type
_entity.pdbx_description
1 polymer ?
#
loop_
_entity_poly.entity_id
_entity_poly.type
_entity_poly.pdbx_seq_one_letter_code
_entity_poly.pdbx_strand_id
1 'polypeptide(L)'
;MSRTTPRRRLLATGIVGGVLLAVAVPIAASAHVTVTPGEAAAGSYTVLEFAFGHGCDGSATTALTIDLPEGLDSVTPQLEPGWSVEAVGADTGIASQIIYTADEPVEDGFRSTVTIQVKLAEDTAGETLAFPVLQSCVEGETNWAELAEEGQDPHDLDAPAPLVVVSAATDDHGGHGDDEATTDESATDASADGMTTTSAPAEADPVARWLAAGGLVAGIAALAVVLLRGRTRKS
;
A
#
# COMPACT_ATOMS: atom_id res chain seq x y z
N MET A 1 -34.61 -31.43 -64.20
CA MET A 1 -33.19 -31.81 -64.38
C MET A 1 -32.34 -30.57 -64.34
N SER A 2 -31.43 -30.47 -63.37
CA SER A 2 -30.07 -29.90 -63.49
C SER A 2 -29.39 -30.06 -62.13
N ARG A 3 -28.43 -30.99 -62.10
CA ARG A 3 -27.53 -31.25 -60.97
C ARG A 3 -26.28 -30.39 -61.18
N THR A 4 -25.79 -29.74 -60.12
CA THR A 4 -24.36 -29.41 -59.99
C THR A 4 -23.94 -29.47 -58.53
N THR A 5 -22.93 -30.32 -58.31
CA THR A 5 -22.33 -30.86 -57.10
C THR A 5 -21.44 -29.81 -56.37
N PRO A 6 -21.11 -29.97 -55.08
CA PRO A 6 -20.50 -28.93 -54.25
C PRO A 6 -18.97 -28.92 -54.36
N ARG A 7 -18.34 -27.78 -54.06
CA ARG A 7 -16.90 -27.70 -53.81
C ARG A 7 -16.63 -27.48 -52.32
N ARG A 8 -16.25 -28.59 -51.67
CA ARG A 8 -15.38 -28.64 -50.49
C ARG A 8 -14.09 -27.86 -50.76
N ARG A 9 -13.65 -27.08 -49.76
CA ARG A 9 -12.27 -26.66 -49.40
C ARG A 9 -12.46 -25.59 -48.31
N LEU A 10 -11.80 -25.57 -47.17
CA LEU A 10 -10.71 -26.33 -46.58
C LEU A 10 -10.80 -26.08 -45.07
N LEU A 11 -10.57 -27.12 -44.27
CA LEU A 11 -10.21 -26.96 -42.86
C LEU A 11 -8.90 -26.17 -42.78
N ALA A 12 -8.89 -25.10 -41.99
CA ALA A 12 -7.68 -24.52 -41.44
C ALA A 12 -8.01 -23.99 -40.04
N THR A 13 -7.79 -24.86 -39.06
CA THR A 13 -7.57 -24.57 -37.65
C THR A 13 -6.71 -23.31 -37.47
N GLY A 14 -7.27 -22.30 -36.81
CA GLY A 14 -6.54 -21.18 -36.24
C GLY A 14 -6.74 -21.16 -34.74
N ILE A 15 -5.89 -21.88 -34.01
CA ILE A 15 -5.72 -21.70 -32.57
C ILE A 15 -5.15 -20.28 -32.38
N VAL A 16 -6.00 -19.33 -32.02
CA VAL A 16 -5.59 -18.07 -31.38
C VAL A 16 -6.36 -17.98 -30.08
N GLY A 17 -6.07 -18.92 -29.18
CA GLY A 17 -6.39 -18.84 -27.77
C GLY A 17 -5.06 -18.80 -27.04
N GLY A 18 -4.53 -17.60 -26.81
CA GLY A 18 -3.21 -17.45 -26.23
C GLY A 18 -2.93 -16.00 -25.87
N VAL A 19 -2.93 -15.76 -24.56
CA VAL A 19 -2.37 -14.59 -23.87
C VAL A 19 -3.22 -13.31 -23.90
N LEU A 20 -4.33 -13.34 -23.17
CA LEU A 20 -4.79 -12.19 -22.39
C LEU A 20 -5.12 -12.67 -20.97
N LEU A 21 -4.12 -13.19 -20.26
CA LEU A 21 -4.12 -13.13 -18.81
C LEU A 21 -3.43 -11.81 -18.44
N ALA A 22 -4.08 -10.70 -18.82
CA ALA A 22 -3.84 -9.46 -18.09
C ALA A 22 -4.30 -9.79 -16.67
N VAL A 23 -3.36 -9.83 -15.72
CA VAL A 23 -3.68 -9.73 -14.31
C VAL A 23 -4.38 -8.40 -14.17
N ALA A 24 -5.70 -8.40 -14.35
CA ALA A 24 -6.55 -7.37 -13.83
C ALA A 24 -6.41 -7.51 -12.32
N VAL A 25 -5.39 -6.87 -11.76
CA VAL A 25 -5.51 -6.38 -10.40
C VAL A 25 -6.78 -5.54 -10.45
N PRO A 26 -7.86 -5.92 -9.76
CA PRO A 26 -9.01 -5.04 -9.68
C PRO A 26 -8.49 -3.77 -9.05
N ILE A 27 -8.32 -2.73 -9.87
CA ILE A 27 -8.29 -1.36 -9.38
C ILE A 27 -9.75 -1.09 -9.03
N ALA A 28 -10.23 -1.72 -7.96
CA ALA A 28 -11.36 -1.18 -7.25
C ALA A 28 -10.93 0.25 -6.94
N ALA A 29 -11.60 1.23 -7.56
CA ALA A 29 -11.49 2.60 -7.09
C ALA A 29 -11.79 2.50 -5.59
N SER A 30 -10.76 2.66 -4.75
CA SER A 30 -10.87 2.34 -3.32
C SER A 30 -11.81 3.34 -2.68
N ALA A 31 -13.06 2.93 -2.62
CA ALA A 31 -14.12 3.65 -1.94
C ALA A 31 -13.91 3.60 -0.42
N HIS A 32 -13.28 2.53 0.04
CA HIS A 32 -13.13 2.25 1.46
C HIS A 32 -11.98 3.05 2.05
N VAL A 33 -12.12 3.41 3.32
CA VAL A 33 -10.98 3.81 4.13
C VAL A 33 -10.05 2.61 4.26
N THR A 34 -8.77 2.81 3.97
CA THR A 34 -7.73 1.77 4.06
C THR A 34 -6.71 2.11 5.14
N VAL A 35 -6.12 1.09 5.75
CA VAL A 35 -4.95 1.23 6.63
C VAL A 35 -3.70 0.66 5.96
N THR A 36 -2.55 1.30 6.14
CA THR A 36 -1.24 0.81 5.69
C THR A 36 -0.17 1.07 6.75
N PRO A 37 0.72 0.10 7.06
CA PRO A 37 0.71 -1.27 6.56
C PRO A 37 -0.49 -2.08 7.09
N GLY A 38 -0.91 -3.08 6.33
CA GLY A 38 -1.95 -4.04 6.76
C GLY A 38 -1.42 -5.16 7.65
N GLU A 39 -0.13 -5.16 7.97
CA GLU A 39 0.54 -6.12 8.85
C GLU A 39 1.63 -5.41 9.66
N ALA A 40 1.77 -5.76 10.94
CA ALA A 40 2.76 -5.21 11.85
C ALA A 40 3.16 -6.21 12.93
N ALA A 41 4.39 -6.14 13.44
CA ALA A 41 4.88 -7.12 14.41
C ALA A 41 4.41 -6.80 15.85
N ALA A 42 4.04 -7.85 16.60
CA ALA A 42 3.76 -7.73 18.03
C ALA A 42 4.96 -7.10 18.77
N GLY A 43 4.68 -6.23 19.74
CA GLY A 43 5.70 -5.49 20.50
C GLY A 43 6.34 -4.31 19.75
N SER A 44 6.12 -4.16 18.45
CA SER A 44 6.75 -3.12 17.63
C SER A 44 6.00 -1.79 17.66
N TYR A 45 6.74 -0.70 17.42
CA TYR A 45 6.15 0.59 17.04
C TYR A 45 5.92 0.61 15.53
N THR A 46 4.68 0.89 15.11
CA THR A 46 4.31 0.99 13.70
C THR A 46 3.53 2.28 13.46
N VAL A 47 3.84 2.96 12.36
CA VAL A 47 3.01 4.07 11.86
C VAL A 47 1.94 3.50 10.95
N LEU A 48 0.68 3.71 11.29
CA LEU A 48 -0.49 3.34 10.52
C LEU A 48 -1.01 4.58 9.78
N GLU A 49 -1.02 4.54 8.45
CA GLU A 49 -1.64 5.52 7.58
C GLU A 49 -3.07 5.09 7.26
N PHE A 50 -4.04 5.92 7.65
CA PHE A 50 -5.44 5.79 7.25
C PHE A 50 -5.70 6.71 6.08
N ALA A 51 -6.39 6.20 5.06
CA ALA A 51 -6.56 6.96 3.83
C ALA A 51 -7.88 6.71 3.13
N PHE A 52 -8.39 7.75 2.47
CA PHE A 52 -9.62 7.72 1.68
C PHE A 52 -9.42 8.46 0.35
N GLY A 53 -10.30 8.22 -0.62
CA GLY A 53 -10.25 8.84 -1.95
C GLY A 53 -11.54 9.53 -2.39
N HIS A 54 -12.60 9.44 -1.59
CA HIS A 54 -13.90 10.01 -1.90
C HIS A 54 -14.63 10.46 -0.64
N GLY A 55 -15.65 11.29 -0.83
CA GLY A 55 -16.57 11.71 0.21
C GLY A 55 -17.70 10.71 0.50
N CYS A 56 -18.56 11.01 1.46
CA CYS A 56 -19.73 10.20 1.81
C CYS A 56 -20.81 10.48 0.76
N ASP A 57 -21.17 9.49 -0.06
CA ASP A 57 -22.03 9.69 -1.24
C ASP A 57 -21.59 10.88 -2.13
N GLY A 58 -20.27 11.14 -2.20
CA GLY A 58 -19.68 12.27 -2.92
C GLY A 58 -19.67 13.61 -2.17
N SER A 59 -20.12 13.67 -0.92
CA SER A 59 -20.04 14.86 -0.07
C SER A 59 -18.67 15.00 0.59
N ALA A 60 -18.08 16.20 0.57
CA ALA A 60 -16.73 16.46 1.06
C ALA A 60 -16.51 16.00 2.51
N THR A 61 -15.38 15.33 2.78
CA THR A 61 -15.03 14.79 4.10
C THR A 61 -14.55 15.90 5.03
N THR A 62 -15.08 15.93 6.25
CA THR A 62 -14.76 16.91 7.29
C THR A 62 -13.96 16.29 8.43
N ALA A 63 -14.15 14.99 8.71
CA ALA A 63 -13.40 14.31 9.75
C ALA A 63 -13.23 12.81 9.49
N LEU A 64 -12.18 12.24 10.09
CA LEU A 64 -12.03 10.80 10.33
C LEU A 64 -11.93 10.57 11.84
N THR A 65 -12.84 9.78 12.38
CA THR A 65 -12.77 9.27 13.75
C THR A 65 -12.35 7.81 13.71
N ILE A 66 -11.16 7.52 14.23
CA ILE A 66 -10.57 6.18 14.27
C ILE A 66 -10.80 5.61 15.66
N ASP A 67 -11.56 4.52 15.75
CA ASP A 67 -11.72 3.76 16.98
C ASP A 67 -10.48 2.89 17.22
N LEU A 68 -9.92 2.99 18.43
CA LEU A 68 -8.73 2.24 18.79
C LEU A 68 -9.13 0.92 19.46
N PRO A 69 -8.65 -0.23 18.95
CA PRO A 69 -8.94 -1.52 19.56
C PRO A 69 -8.16 -1.69 20.88
N GLU A 70 -8.57 -2.71 21.64
CA GLU A 70 -7.69 -3.27 22.68
C GLU A 70 -6.42 -3.86 22.04
N GLY A 71 -5.40 -4.18 22.86
CA GLY A 71 -4.15 -4.77 22.36
C GLY A 71 -3.12 -3.74 21.86
N LEU A 72 -3.34 -2.46 22.12
CA LEU A 72 -2.33 -1.42 21.98
C LEU A 72 -1.65 -1.18 23.34
N ASP A 73 -0.34 -0.95 23.32
CA ASP A 73 0.45 -0.49 24.48
C ASP A 73 0.59 1.05 24.50
N SER A 74 0.52 1.67 23.32
CA SER A 74 0.54 3.13 23.18
C SER A 74 -0.03 3.56 21.83
N VAL A 75 -0.51 4.80 21.78
CA VAL A 75 -0.93 5.48 20.55
C VAL A 75 -0.47 6.93 20.60
N THR A 76 0.09 7.41 19.50
CA THR A 76 0.52 8.80 19.32
C THR A 76 0.03 9.29 17.96
N PRO A 77 -0.98 10.17 17.92
CA PRO A 77 -1.42 10.79 16.68
C PRO A 77 -0.33 11.68 16.08
N GLN A 78 -0.14 11.63 14.77
CA GLN A 78 0.74 12.55 14.08
C GLN A 78 0.03 13.88 13.81
N LEU A 79 0.74 14.99 13.97
CA LEU A 79 0.25 16.30 13.52
C LEU A 79 0.42 16.40 12.00
N GLU A 80 -0.69 16.60 11.30
CA GLU A 80 -0.72 16.69 9.83
C GLU A 80 -1.14 18.11 9.40
N PRO A 81 -0.46 18.73 8.41
CA PRO A 81 -0.89 20.03 7.89
C PRO A 81 -2.32 19.99 7.34
N GLY A 82 -3.13 20.98 7.68
CA GLY A 82 -4.54 21.05 7.25
C GLY A 82 -5.49 20.21 8.10
N TRP A 83 -5.00 19.60 9.18
CA TRP A 83 -5.80 18.82 10.13
C TRP A 83 -5.57 19.27 11.56
N SER A 84 -6.65 19.33 12.32
CA SER A 84 -6.62 19.31 13.78
C SER A 84 -6.82 17.89 14.28
N VAL A 85 -6.24 17.56 15.44
CA VAL A 85 -6.30 16.21 16.01
C VAL A 85 -6.65 16.24 17.49
N GLU A 86 -7.51 15.32 17.90
CA GLU A 86 -7.91 15.08 19.29
C GLU A 86 -7.77 13.59 19.64
N ALA A 87 -7.29 13.31 20.86
CA ALA A 87 -7.20 11.96 21.42
C ALA A 87 -8.16 11.84 22.60
N VAL A 88 -9.24 11.08 22.42
CA VAL A 88 -10.32 10.95 23.41
C VAL A 88 -9.95 9.90 24.46
N GLY A 89 -10.06 10.22 25.75
CA GLY A 89 -9.82 9.29 26.87
C GLY A 89 -8.35 9.12 27.27
N ALA A 90 -7.43 9.85 26.63
CA ALA A 90 -5.99 9.77 26.89
C ALA A 90 -5.58 10.19 28.33
N ASP A 91 -6.45 10.88 29.06
CA ASP A 91 -6.25 11.23 30.47
C ASP A 91 -6.44 10.04 31.42
N THR A 92 -7.10 8.98 30.95
CA THR A 92 -7.42 7.77 31.74
C THR A 92 -6.61 6.54 31.33
N GLY A 93 -5.78 6.64 30.29
CA GLY A 93 -5.01 5.54 29.73
C GLY A 93 -4.68 5.76 28.26
N ILE A 94 -4.68 4.67 27.49
CA ILE A 94 -4.60 4.74 26.03
C ILE A 94 -5.91 5.34 25.53
N ALA A 95 -5.82 6.25 24.55
CA ALA A 95 -7.00 6.87 23.96
C ALA A 95 -7.94 5.80 23.39
N SER A 96 -9.25 6.01 23.48
CA SER A 96 -10.25 5.14 22.86
C SER A 96 -10.49 5.52 21.40
N GLN A 97 -10.27 6.79 21.04
CA GLN A 97 -10.48 7.31 19.70
C GLN A 97 -9.45 8.38 19.36
N ILE A 98 -9.04 8.42 18.09
CA ILE A 98 -8.33 9.55 17.51
C ILE A 98 -9.23 10.22 16.48
N ILE A 99 -9.46 11.52 16.64
CA ILE A 99 -10.32 12.30 15.75
C ILE A 99 -9.44 13.28 14.99
N TYR A 100 -9.38 13.11 13.67
CA TYR A 100 -8.80 14.08 12.76
C TYR A 100 -9.92 14.91 12.13
N THR A 101 -9.87 16.23 12.30
CA THR A 101 -10.82 17.18 11.67
C THR A 101 -10.09 18.08 10.69
N ALA A 102 -10.55 18.11 9.44
CA ALA A 102 -9.93 18.89 8.39
C ALA A 102 -10.21 20.39 8.61
N ASP A 103 -9.19 21.23 8.42
CA ASP A 103 -9.33 22.68 8.49
C ASP A 103 -10.25 23.21 7.36
N GLU A 104 -10.19 22.55 6.20
CA GLU A 104 -11.10 22.73 5.06
C GLU A 104 -11.61 21.35 4.60
N PRO A 105 -12.91 21.20 4.29
CA PRO A 105 -13.45 19.91 3.83
C PRO A 105 -12.71 19.37 2.60
N VAL A 106 -12.32 18.10 2.65
CA VAL A 106 -11.65 17.42 1.54
C VAL A 106 -12.69 17.05 0.49
N GLU A 107 -12.61 17.70 -0.68
CA GLU A 107 -13.53 17.45 -1.79
C GLU A 107 -13.47 16.01 -2.32
N ASP A 108 -14.58 15.55 -2.88
CA ASP A 108 -14.67 14.25 -3.51
C ASP A 108 -13.67 14.07 -4.66
N GLY A 109 -13.12 12.87 -4.80
CA GLY A 109 -12.10 12.54 -5.80
C GLY A 109 -10.68 12.98 -5.45
N PHE A 110 -10.48 13.67 -4.32
CA PHE A 110 -9.15 13.92 -3.76
C PHE A 110 -8.80 12.86 -2.71
N ARG A 111 -7.56 12.39 -2.77
CA ARG A 111 -7.01 11.51 -1.75
C ARG A 111 -6.47 12.34 -0.58
N SER A 112 -6.80 11.92 0.63
CA SER A 112 -6.17 12.42 1.85
C SER A 112 -5.84 11.28 2.80
N THR A 113 -4.94 11.57 3.74
CA THR A 113 -4.33 10.61 4.65
C THR A 113 -4.16 11.24 6.03
N VAL A 114 -4.32 10.44 7.07
CA VAL A 114 -3.97 10.79 8.45
C VAL A 114 -3.20 9.62 9.07
N THR A 115 -2.26 9.89 9.98
CA THR A 115 -1.34 8.88 10.48
C THR A 115 -1.31 8.82 12.00
N ILE A 116 -1.29 7.61 12.56
CA ILE A 116 -1.07 7.39 13.99
C ILE A 116 0.11 6.44 14.16
N GLN A 117 0.97 6.70 15.14
CA GLN A 117 1.95 5.72 15.60
C GLN A 117 1.32 4.90 16.72
N VAL A 118 1.37 3.58 16.61
CA VAL A 118 0.93 2.65 17.65
C VAL A 118 2.09 1.78 18.12
N LYS A 119 2.01 1.31 19.36
CA LYS A 119 2.78 0.14 19.80
C LYS A 119 1.80 -1.01 20.02
N LEU A 120 2.01 -2.12 19.30
CA LEU A 120 1.19 -3.32 19.46
C LEU A 120 1.64 -4.10 20.69
N ALA A 121 0.70 -4.59 21.50
CA ALA A 121 1.03 -5.40 22.67
C ALA A 121 1.62 -6.75 22.24
N GLU A 122 2.56 -7.30 23.02
CA GLU A 122 3.25 -8.54 22.65
C GLU A 122 2.34 -9.77 22.61
N ASP A 123 1.25 -9.76 23.38
CA ASP A 123 0.27 -10.85 23.46
C ASP A 123 -0.72 -10.89 22.29
N THR A 124 -0.76 -9.85 21.46
CA THR A 124 -1.61 -9.80 20.24
C THR A 124 -1.03 -10.58 19.06
N ALA A 125 0.11 -11.26 19.21
CA ALA A 125 0.73 -12.01 18.12
C ALA A 125 -0.21 -13.07 17.52
N GLY A 126 -0.44 -12.98 16.20
CA GLY A 126 -1.35 -13.86 15.46
C GLY A 126 -2.81 -13.38 15.42
N GLU A 127 -3.12 -12.26 16.08
CA GLU A 127 -4.43 -11.62 16.02
C GLU A 127 -4.57 -10.72 14.78
N THR A 128 -5.81 -10.31 14.50
CA THR A 128 -6.12 -9.27 13.52
C THR A 128 -6.88 -8.18 14.25
N LEU A 129 -6.28 -7.00 14.32
CA LEU A 129 -6.88 -5.85 14.99
C LEU A 129 -7.68 -5.04 13.97
N ALA A 130 -8.94 -4.79 14.30
CA ALA A 130 -9.80 -3.91 13.52
C ALA A 130 -9.68 -2.48 14.05
N PHE A 131 -9.58 -1.52 13.14
CA PHE A 131 -9.60 -0.09 13.43
C PHE A 131 -10.82 0.52 12.72
N PRO A 132 -12.03 0.41 13.29
CA PRO A 132 -13.20 1.04 12.71
C PRO A 132 -12.99 2.53 12.49
N VAL A 133 -13.50 3.06 11.38
CA VAL A 133 -13.39 4.49 11.05
C VAL A 133 -14.75 5.06 10.69
N LEU A 134 -15.18 6.07 11.44
CA LEU A 134 -16.29 6.92 11.01
C LEU A 134 -15.74 8.05 10.14
N GLN A 135 -16.15 8.05 8.87
CA GLN A 135 -15.90 9.15 7.95
C GLN A 135 -17.09 10.11 7.99
N SER A 136 -16.86 11.31 8.51
CA SER A 136 -17.88 12.36 8.56
C SER A 136 -17.72 13.29 7.37
N CYS A 137 -18.84 13.68 6.77
CA CYS A 137 -18.85 14.57 5.62
C CYS A 137 -19.73 15.79 5.86
N VAL A 138 -19.71 16.74 4.94
CA VAL A 138 -20.61 17.91 4.99
C VAL A 138 -22.07 17.45 5.01
N GLU A 139 -22.39 16.42 4.23
CA GLU A 139 -23.68 15.76 4.21
C GLU A 139 -23.48 14.27 4.47
N GLY A 140 -24.01 13.78 5.59
CA GLY A 140 -23.96 12.36 5.96
C GLY A 140 -22.61 11.90 6.52
N GLU A 141 -22.53 10.59 6.67
CA GLU A 141 -21.37 9.88 7.23
C GLU A 141 -21.32 8.45 6.67
N THR A 142 -20.15 7.84 6.67
CA THR A 142 -19.97 6.42 6.37
C THR A 142 -19.18 5.77 7.48
N ASN A 143 -19.74 4.72 8.08
CA ASN A 143 -19.11 3.99 9.18
C ASN A 143 -18.40 2.74 8.65
N TRP A 144 -17.09 2.84 8.45
CA TRP A 144 -16.20 1.75 8.01
C TRP A 144 -15.88 0.85 9.21
N ALA A 145 -16.84 0.00 9.59
CA ALA A 145 -16.78 -0.81 10.82
C ALA A 145 -17.18 -2.28 10.62
N GLU A 146 -17.56 -2.69 9.42
CA GLU A 146 -18.04 -4.06 9.19
C GLU A 146 -16.89 -5.07 9.26
N LEU A 147 -17.15 -6.19 9.91
CA LEU A 147 -16.26 -7.35 9.99
C LEU A 147 -16.92 -8.54 9.30
N ALA A 148 -16.13 -9.31 8.56
CA ALA A 148 -16.64 -10.48 7.87
C ALA A 148 -17.01 -11.57 8.90
N GLU A 149 -18.21 -12.14 8.75
CA GLU A 149 -18.61 -13.33 9.51
C GLU A 149 -17.80 -14.57 9.07
N GLU A 150 -17.83 -15.63 9.87
CA GLU A 150 -17.13 -16.87 9.52
C GLU A 150 -17.63 -17.44 8.18
N GLY A 151 -16.72 -17.52 7.20
CA GLY A 151 -17.01 -18.02 5.86
C GLY A 151 -17.63 -16.98 4.90
N GLN A 152 -17.79 -15.72 5.31
CA GLN A 152 -18.13 -14.60 4.44
C GLN A 152 -16.89 -14.13 3.66
N ASP A 153 -17.06 -13.71 2.40
CA ASP A 153 -16.01 -13.02 1.66
C ASP A 153 -15.89 -11.58 2.18
N PRO A 154 -14.73 -11.13 2.69
CA PRO A 154 -14.54 -9.73 3.12
C PRO A 154 -14.78 -8.70 2.00
N HIS A 155 -14.71 -9.11 0.73
CA HIS A 155 -15.01 -8.24 -0.41
C HIS A 155 -16.50 -8.00 -0.64
N ASP A 156 -17.38 -8.77 0.02
CA ASP A 156 -18.83 -8.57 -0.03
C ASP A 156 -19.33 -7.56 1.01
N LEU A 157 -18.44 -7.02 1.86
CA LEU A 157 -18.78 -5.98 2.83
C LEU A 157 -18.92 -4.62 2.15
N ASP A 158 -19.96 -3.87 2.52
CA ASP A 158 -20.24 -2.54 1.97
C ASP A 158 -19.32 -1.50 2.62
N ALA A 159 -19.06 -1.64 3.92
CA ALA A 159 -18.24 -0.71 4.69
C ALA A 159 -17.24 -1.44 5.62
N PRO A 160 -16.26 -2.18 5.06
CA PRO A 160 -15.32 -2.97 5.84
C PRO A 160 -14.43 -2.10 6.72
N ALA A 161 -14.22 -2.52 7.97
CA ALA A 161 -13.26 -1.90 8.85
C ALA A 161 -11.82 -2.08 8.31
N PRO A 162 -10.95 -1.06 8.41
CA PRO A 162 -9.52 -1.25 8.24
C PRO A 162 -8.96 -2.31 9.22
N LEU A 163 -8.18 -3.26 8.70
CA LEU A 163 -7.62 -4.37 9.48
C LEU A 163 -6.09 -4.35 9.44
N VAL A 164 -5.47 -4.63 10.59
CA VAL A 164 -4.03 -4.84 10.74
C VAL A 164 -3.79 -6.24 11.30
N VAL A 165 -3.10 -7.08 10.55
CA VAL A 165 -2.65 -8.40 11.00
C VAL A 165 -1.43 -8.24 11.91
N VAL A 166 -1.45 -8.86 13.08
CA VAL A 166 -0.31 -8.81 14.00
C VAL A 166 0.58 -10.03 13.77
N SER A 167 1.75 -9.81 13.18
CA SER A 167 2.75 -10.86 13.01
C SER A 167 3.47 -11.17 14.33
N ALA A 168 4.21 -12.28 14.36
CA ALA A 168 5.11 -12.57 15.47
C ALA A 168 6.09 -11.39 15.71
N ALA A 169 6.53 -11.23 16.97
CA ALA A 169 7.52 -10.24 17.33
C ALA A 169 8.82 -10.43 16.53
N THR A 170 9.46 -9.32 16.18
CA THR A 170 10.79 -9.33 15.57
C THR A 170 11.84 -9.25 16.67
N ASP A 171 12.85 -10.13 16.62
CA ASP A 171 14.00 -10.11 17.53
C ASP A 171 14.92 -8.91 17.26
N ASP A 172 14.44 -7.68 17.41
CA ASP A 172 15.29 -6.48 17.36
C ASP A 172 15.65 -6.07 18.79
N HIS A 173 16.52 -6.87 19.40
CA HIS A 173 17.28 -6.47 20.56
C HIS A 173 18.35 -5.47 20.11
N GLY A 174 17.93 -4.21 19.93
CA GLY A 174 18.82 -3.06 19.79
C GLY A 174 19.64 -2.88 21.06
N GLY A 175 20.75 -3.61 21.15
CA GLY A 175 21.74 -3.45 22.20
C GLY A 175 22.33 -2.04 22.12
N HIS A 176 21.94 -1.18 23.05
CA HIS A 176 22.76 -0.02 23.38
C HIS A 176 24.04 -0.55 24.02
N GLY A 177 25.08 -0.69 23.19
CA GLY A 177 26.44 -0.85 23.67
C GLY A 177 26.80 0.38 24.49
N ASP A 178 26.92 0.18 25.80
CA ASP A 178 27.66 1.06 26.69
C ASP A 178 29.14 1.01 26.28
N ASP A 179 29.52 1.80 25.27
CA ASP A 179 30.92 2.15 25.06
C ASP A 179 31.25 3.34 25.97
N GLU A 180 31.77 3.03 27.17
CA GLU A 180 32.59 3.96 27.95
C GLU A 180 33.76 4.43 27.08
N ALA A 181 33.72 5.69 26.64
CA ALA A 181 34.88 6.37 26.09
C ALA A 181 35.38 7.42 27.09
N THR A 182 36.41 7.03 27.84
CA THR A 182 37.27 7.93 28.61
C THR A 182 37.92 8.95 27.68
N THR A 183 37.84 10.22 28.08
CA THR A 183 38.60 11.37 27.57
C THR A 183 40.10 11.11 27.42
N ASP A 184 40.67 11.50 26.27
CA ASP A 184 41.94 12.25 26.22
C ASP A 184 42.01 13.10 24.94
N GLU A 185 42.39 14.36 25.11
CA GLU A 185 42.54 15.36 24.05
C GLU A 185 43.93 15.30 23.41
N SER A 186 44.01 15.53 22.10
CA SER A 186 45.14 16.26 21.51
C SER A 186 44.77 16.89 20.17
N ALA A 187 44.84 18.21 20.15
CA ALA A 187 44.65 19.08 19.00
C ALA A 187 45.84 19.01 18.02
N THR A 188 45.58 19.13 16.72
CA THR A 188 46.31 20.02 15.80
C THR A 188 45.46 20.34 14.57
N ASP A 189 45.68 21.54 14.06
CA ASP A 189 44.88 22.35 13.15
C ASP A 189 45.13 22.07 11.64
N ALA A 190 44.22 22.59 10.81
CA ALA A 190 44.35 23.02 9.40
C ALA A 190 43.48 22.34 8.32
N SER A 191 42.34 22.99 8.05
CA SER A 191 41.79 23.45 6.76
C SER A 191 41.74 22.56 5.51
N ALA A 192 40.48 22.39 5.06
CA ALA A 192 39.96 22.48 3.68
C ALA A 192 40.55 21.59 2.58
N ASP A 193 39.76 20.60 2.14
CA ASP A 193 39.25 20.56 0.75
C ASP A 193 38.03 19.62 0.67
N GLY A 194 37.11 19.91 -0.24
CA GLY A 194 35.86 19.16 -0.40
C GLY A 194 36.12 17.76 -0.94
N MET A 195 35.60 16.74 -0.27
CA MET A 195 35.58 15.37 -0.79
C MET A 195 34.14 14.87 -0.92
N THR A 196 33.67 14.99 -2.15
CA THR A 196 32.68 14.15 -2.82
C THR A 196 32.58 12.75 -2.18
N THR A 197 31.48 12.47 -1.49
CA THR A 197 31.12 11.07 -1.18
C THR A 197 30.45 10.51 -2.41
N THR A 198 31.26 9.96 -3.31
CA THR A 198 30.83 8.98 -4.30
C THR A 198 30.21 7.82 -3.53
N SER A 199 28.88 7.74 -3.51
CA SER A 199 28.19 6.50 -3.20
C SER A 199 28.70 5.44 -4.16
N ALA A 200 29.29 4.37 -3.63
CA ALA A 200 29.56 3.17 -4.39
C ALA A 200 28.29 2.78 -5.15
N PRO A 201 28.34 2.44 -6.45
CA PRO A 201 27.17 1.90 -7.11
C PRO A 201 26.83 0.60 -6.38
N ALA A 202 25.57 0.46 -5.97
CA ALA A 202 25.02 -0.84 -5.58
C ALA A 202 25.46 -1.86 -6.62
N GLU A 203 26.06 -2.97 -6.18
CA GLU A 203 26.49 -4.05 -7.06
C GLU A 203 25.24 -4.59 -7.77
N ALA A 204 24.98 -4.02 -8.94
CA ALA A 204 23.80 -4.31 -9.71
C ALA A 204 23.93 -5.73 -10.26
N ASP A 205 22.97 -6.56 -9.85
CA ASP A 205 22.92 -7.99 -10.05
C ASP A 205 23.16 -8.38 -11.53
N PRO A 206 24.24 -9.11 -11.86
CA PRO A 206 24.58 -9.46 -13.24
C PRO A 206 23.48 -10.29 -13.90
N VAL A 207 22.72 -11.06 -13.12
CA VAL A 207 21.62 -11.91 -13.61
C VAL A 207 20.48 -11.07 -14.18
N ALA A 208 20.13 -9.96 -13.51
CA ALA A 208 19.07 -9.05 -13.96
C ALA A 208 19.42 -8.39 -15.31
N ARG A 209 20.70 -8.07 -15.54
CA ARG A 209 21.17 -7.48 -16.81
C ARG A 209 21.11 -8.45 -17.98
N TRP A 210 21.46 -9.72 -17.76
CA TRP A 210 21.37 -10.74 -18.80
C TRP A 210 19.93 -11.04 -19.20
N LEU A 211 19.00 -11.05 -18.24
CA LEU A 211 17.57 -11.23 -18.52
C LEU A 211 16.97 -10.03 -19.26
N ALA A 212 17.30 -8.79 -18.87
CA ALA A 212 16.83 -7.59 -19.55
C ALA A 212 17.37 -7.48 -20.99
N ALA A 213 18.66 -7.78 -21.20
CA ALA A 213 19.26 -7.79 -22.53
C ALA A 213 18.67 -8.90 -23.42
N GLY A 214 18.45 -10.10 -22.87
CA GLY A 214 17.82 -11.21 -23.58
C GLY A 214 16.38 -10.89 -24.01
N GLY A 215 15.60 -10.28 -23.12
CA GLY A 215 14.22 -9.85 -23.40
C GLY A 215 14.15 -8.81 -24.52
N LEU A 216 15.04 -7.80 -24.51
CA LEU A 216 15.10 -6.76 -25.54
C LEU A 216 15.41 -7.36 -26.93
N VAL A 217 16.39 -8.26 -27.01
CA VAL A 217 16.80 -8.89 -28.28
C VAL A 217 15.67 -9.75 -28.85
N ALA A 218 14.98 -10.53 -28.00
CA ALA A 218 13.82 -11.30 -28.43
C ALA A 218 12.67 -10.40 -28.91
N GLY A 219 12.41 -9.29 -28.22
CA GLY A 219 11.40 -8.30 -28.60
C GLY A 219 11.69 -7.63 -29.95
N ILE A 220 12.94 -7.22 -30.20
CA ILE A 220 13.36 -6.61 -31.47
C ILE A 220 13.26 -7.63 -32.62
N ALA A 221 13.66 -8.89 -32.39
CA ALA A 221 13.54 -9.94 -33.40
C ALA A 221 12.08 -10.22 -33.78
N ALA A 222 11.18 -10.26 -32.80
CA ALA A 222 9.75 -10.43 -33.03
C ALA A 222 9.17 -9.26 -33.84
N LEU A 223 9.54 -8.02 -33.52
CA LEU A 223 9.12 -6.82 -34.25
C LEU A 223 9.61 -6.85 -35.72
N ALA A 224 10.87 -7.24 -35.94
CA ALA A 224 11.44 -7.36 -37.29
C ALA A 224 10.70 -8.41 -38.13
N VAL A 225 10.37 -9.57 -37.56
CA VAL A 225 9.61 -10.63 -38.25
C VAL A 225 8.20 -10.16 -38.63
N VAL A 226 7.53 -9.38 -37.77
CA VAL A 226 6.21 -8.80 -38.06
C VAL A 226 6.29 -7.78 -39.21
N LEU A 227 7.29 -6.89 -39.19
CA LEU A 227 7.47 -5.87 -40.22
C LEU A 227 7.85 -6.48 -41.58
N LEU A 228 8.70 -7.51 -41.60
CA LEU A 228 9.07 -8.24 -42.82
C LEU A 228 7.88 -9.03 -43.41
N ARG A 229 7.00 -9.59 -42.56
CA ARG A 229 5.76 -10.25 -43.01
C ARG A 229 4.70 -9.27 -43.49
N GLY A 230 4.63 -8.05 -42.94
CA GLY A 230 3.74 -7.00 -43.42
C GLY A 230 4.14 -6.47 -44.80
N ARG A 231 5.45 -6.41 -45.06
CA ARG A 231 6.01 -5.85 -46.30
C ARG A 231 5.88 -6.80 -47.50
N THR A 232 5.86 -8.11 -47.28
CA THR A 232 5.68 -9.14 -48.33
C THR A 232 4.22 -9.34 -48.75
N ARG A 233 3.24 -8.78 -48.03
CA ARG A 233 1.81 -8.80 -48.42
C ARG A 233 1.38 -7.62 -49.31
N LYS A 234 2.27 -6.65 -49.55
CA LYS A 234 1.97 -5.42 -50.32
C LYS A 234 2.71 -5.35 -51.67
N SER A 235 3.18 -6.49 -52.18
CA SER A 235 3.72 -6.63 -53.55
C SER A 235 2.91 -7.63 -54.33
#